data_AF-A0A7C5BHB5-F1
#
_entry.id   AF-A0A7C5BHB5-F1
#
_cell.length_a   1.000
_cell.length_b   1.000
_cell.length_c   1.000
_cell.angle_alpha   90.00
_cell.angle_beta   90.00
_cell.angle_gamma   90.00
#
_symmetry.space_group_name_H-M   'P 1'
#
loop_
_entity.id
_entity.type
_entity.pdbx_description
1 polymer ?
#
loop_
_entity_poly.entity_id
_entity_poly.type
_entity_poly.pdbx_seq_one_letter_code
_entity_poly.pdbx_strand_id
1 'polypeptide(L)'
;MIENVSSPTTITNRPNSLFSVLTDSFPLYQSLSREQEAKYFLTIDELIDQTNRFMESFAEMRKKDKLPETVFFLDKSARPLAYMFRHLFPHYCPSTPLPKIRYINIGGGGASHEPFSISFDGDPEIIKKIYGKHINLQGRIAVVDEYTYRTEGGTLQKATKMIREAFPQAEVFPLKAYDKLPNWYQIPEYIGVEEYTFGDYGQMALERLNNERGTRYKSMYHLMDDDVNTEAVDRFYEIYDEIVGQIPYTKKNKRIVPQDENPAFIERLKKLMGQKPDDKGMNIFQLARNELDTLCQVITEQRKIKAGREEKIAV
;
A
#
# COMPACT_ATOMS: atom_id res chain seq x y z
N MET A 1 -58.37 -7.02 10.83
CA MET A 1 -57.72 -6.86 9.52
C MET A 1 -56.31 -6.39 9.80
N ILE A 2 -55.31 -7.26 9.59
CA ILE A 2 -53.90 -6.95 9.80
C ILE A 2 -53.31 -6.89 8.40
N GLU A 3 -52.83 -5.71 8.01
CA GLU A 3 -52.20 -5.47 6.71
C GLU A 3 -50.83 -6.18 6.68
N ASN A 4 -50.66 -7.03 5.67
CA ASN A 4 -49.40 -7.66 5.34
C ASN A 4 -48.41 -6.60 4.86
N VAL A 5 -47.42 -6.28 5.69
CA VAL A 5 -46.23 -5.54 5.28
C VAL A 5 -45.37 -6.47 4.43
N SER A 6 -45.26 -6.17 3.13
CA SER A 6 -44.42 -6.92 2.21
C SER A 6 -42.94 -6.71 2.55
N SER A 7 -42.21 -7.82 2.67
CA SER A 7 -40.76 -7.82 2.86
C SER A 7 -40.07 -7.17 1.66
N PRO A 8 -38.98 -6.40 1.86
CA PRO A 8 -38.24 -5.80 0.76
C PRO A 8 -37.55 -6.89 -0.05
N THR A 9 -37.91 -6.96 -1.34
CA THR A 9 -37.31 -7.85 -2.32
C THR A 9 -35.84 -7.48 -2.53
N THR A 10 -34.92 -8.34 -2.10
CA THR A 10 -33.50 -8.24 -2.42
C THR A 10 -33.30 -8.55 -3.91
N ILE A 11 -33.28 -7.53 -4.75
CA ILE A 11 -33.07 -7.68 -6.20
C ILE A 11 -31.57 -7.90 -6.47
N THR A 12 -31.19 -9.17 -6.63
CA THR A 12 -29.84 -9.63 -7.00
C THR A 12 -29.64 -9.67 -8.52
N ASN A 13 -29.79 -8.54 -9.21
CA ASN A 13 -29.31 -8.41 -10.60
C ASN A 13 -27.93 -7.76 -10.58
N ARG A 14 -26.92 -8.53 -10.15
CA ARG A 14 -25.51 -8.14 -10.30
C ARG A 14 -24.99 -8.61 -11.67
N PRO A 15 -24.04 -7.91 -12.30
CA PRO A 15 -23.37 -8.41 -13.51
C PRO A 15 -22.62 -9.70 -13.16
N ASN A 16 -23.25 -10.84 -13.43
CA ASN A 16 -22.86 -12.15 -12.93
C ASN A 16 -21.51 -12.66 -13.45
N SER A 17 -20.93 -12.13 -14.53
CA SER A 17 -19.70 -12.68 -15.11
C SER A 17 -18.42 -12.17 -14.46
N LEU A 18 -18.26 -10.86 -14.25
CA LEU A 18 -17.04 -10.30 -13.65
C LEU A 18 -16.97 -10.51 -12.14
N PHE A 19 -18.12 -10.44 -11.46
CA PHE A 19 -18.17 -10.66 -10.02
C PHE A 19 -17.91 -12.12 -9.64
N SER A 20 -18.46 -13.09 -10.40
CA SER A 20 -18.19 -14.51 -10.17
C SER A 20 -16.71 -14.85 -10.39
N VAL A 21 -16.08 -14.22 -11.39
CA VAL A 21 -14.64 -14.35 -11.62
C VAL A 21 -13.82 -13.85 -10.43
N LEU A 22 -14.20 -12.74 -9.78
CA LEU A 22 -13.51 -12.22 -8.59
C LEU A 22 -13.72 -13.10 -7.34
N THR A 23 -14.93 -13.61 -7.13
CA THR A 23 -15.21 -14.47 -5.96
C THR A 23 -14.51 -15.82 -6.07
N ASP A 24 -14.33 -16.34 -7.28
CA ASP A 24 -13.64 -17.61 -7.53
C ASP A 24 -12.11 -17.48 -7.54
N SER A 25 -11.57 -16.25 -7.66
CA SER A 25 -10.15 -16.02 -7.93
C SER A 25 -9.37 -15.37 -6.78
N PHE A 26 -10.04 -14.82 -5.76
CA PHE A 26 -9.31 -14.34 -4.59
C PHE A 26 -8.96 -15.50 -3.65
N PRO A 27 -7.67 -15.68 -3.30
CA PRO A 27 -7.26 -16.80 -2.47
C PRO A 27 -7.86 -16.69 -1.07
N LEU A 28 -8.35 -17.84 -0.61
CA LEU A 28 -8.45 -18.17 0.80
C LEU A 28 -7.17 -18.94 1.15
N TYR A 29 -6.46 -18.54 2.20
CA TYR A 29 -5.34 -19.29 2.73
C TYR A 29 -5.85 -20.64 3.25
N GLN A 30 -5.30 -21.73 2.72
CA GLN A 30 -5.64 -23.08 3.17
C GLN A 30 -5.27 -23.35 4.65
N SER A 31 -4.49 -22.46 5.28
CA SER A 31 -4.04 -22.61 6.67
C SER A 31 -4.99 -22.02 7.71
N LEU A 32 -5.99 -21.23 7.31
CA LEU A 32 -7.00 -20.67 8.22
C LEU A 32 -8.36 -21.29 7.93
N SER A 33 -9.20 -21.43 8.95
CA SER A 33 -10.60 -21.77 8.70
C SER A 33 -11.31 -20.58 8.02
N ARG A 34 -12.31 -20.85 7.17
CA ARG A 34 -13.12 -19.79 6.53
C ARG A 34 -13.68 -18.77 7.53
N GLU A 35 -13.99 -19.21 8.73
CA GLU A 35 -14.46 -18.34 9.82
C GLU A 35 -13.37 -17.41 10.33
N GLN A 36 -12.12 -17.88 10.46
CA GLN A 36 -10.98 -17.05 10.84
C GLN A 36 -10.65 -16.04 9.75
N GLU A 37 -10.71 -16.44 8.48
CA GLU A 37 -10.47 -15.54 7.35
C GLU A 37 -11.49 -14.40 7.30
N ALA A 38 -12.79 -14.73 7.37
CA ALA A 38 -13.85 -13.72 7.38
C ALA A 38 -13.77 -12.77 8.60
N LYS A 39 -13.14 -13.21 9.69
CA LYS A 39 -12.91 -12.41 10.89
C LYS A 39 -11.79 -11.38 10.68
N TYR A 40 -10.69 -11.75 10.04
CA TYR A 40 -9.49 -10.91 9.94
C TYR A 40 -9.36 -10.15 8.61
N PHE A 41 -9.86 -10.73 7.52
CA PHE A 41 -9.73 -10.20 6.18
C PHE A 41 -11.08 -9.72 5.63
N LEU A 42 -11.02 -8.76 4.71
CA LEU A 42 -12.17 -8.32 3.93
C LEU A 42 -12.56 -9.40 2.92
N THR A 43 -13.84 -9.74 2.91
CA THR A 43 -14.48 -10.36 1.74
C THR A 43 -14.45 -9.39 0.55
N ILE A 44 -14.66 -9.89 -0.67
CA ILE A 44 -14.70 -9.05 -1.87
C ILE A 44 -15.80 -7.98 -1.77
N ASP A 45 -16.97 -8.34 -1.25
CA ASP A 45 -18.06 -7.39 -1.04
C ASP A 45 -17.69 -6.30 -0.03
N GLU A 46 -17.07 -6.66 1.09
CA GLU A 46 -16.60 -5.67 2.07
C GLU A 46 -15.49 -4.79 1.48
N LEU A 47 -14.58 -5.35 0.70
CA LEU A 47 -13.50 -4.60 0.03
C LEU A 47 -14.06 -3.57 -0.95
N ILE A 48 -15.05 -3.96 -1.76
CA ILE A 48 -15.75 -3.07 -2.69
C ILE A 48 -16.49 -1.96 -1.92
N ASP A 49 -17.27 -2.31 -0.89
CA ASP A 49 -18.03 -1.33 -0.10
C ASP A 49 -17.10 -0.32 0.59
N GLN A 50 -16.08 -0.80 1.29
CA GLN A 50 -15.17 0.08 2.02
C GLN A 50 -14.32 0.93 1.08
N THR A 51 -13.91 0.40 -0.09
CA THR A 51 -13.24 1.21 -1.11
C THR A 51 -14.16 2.30 -1.66
N ASN A 52 -15.44 1.99 -1.90
CA ASN A 52 -16.44 3.00 -2.27
C ASN A 52 -16.52 4.12 -1.21
N ARG A 53 -16.68 3.77 0.07
CA ARG A 53 -16.77 4.76 1.17
C ARG A 53 -15.50 5.61 1.28
N PHE A 54 -14.33 4.98 1.15
CA PHE A 54 -13.05 5.68 1.12
C PHE A 54 -13.00 6.70 -0.03
N MET A 55 -13.38 6.32 -1.24
CA MET A 55 -13.40 7.23 -2.39
C MET A 55 -14.47 8.33 -2.28
N GLU A 56 -15.65 8.03 -1.72
CA GLU A 56 -16.69 9.01 -1.42
C GLU A 56 -16.19 10.09 -0.45
N SER A 57 -15.33 9.74 0.51
CA SER A 57 -14.75 10.72 1.43
C SER A 57 -13.98 11.84 0.72
N PHE A 58 -13.26 11.54 -0.37
CA PHE A 58 -12.56 12.55 -1.18
C PHE A 58 -13.55 13.43 -1.96
N ALA A 59 -14.64 12.84 -2.47
CA ALA A 59 -15.70 13.62 -3.12
C ALA A 59 -16.37 14.59 -2.13
N GLU A 60 -16.58 14.17 -0.88
CA GLU A 60 -17.10 15.05 0.18
C GLU A 60 -16.10 16.13 0.60
N MET A 61 -14.80 15.80 0.69
CA MET A 61 -13.76 16.82 0.91
C MET A 61 -13.74 17.86 -0.21
N ARG A 62 -13.89 17.43 -1.47
CA ARG A 62 -14.00 18.36 -2.61
C ARG A 62 -15.19 19.31 -2.46
N LYS A 63 -16.37 18.81 -2.11
CA LYS A 63 -17.57 19.64 -1.90
C LYS A 63 -17.37 20.71 -0.81
N LYS A 64 -16.51 20.43 0.16
CA LYS A 64 -16.19 21.33 1.29
C LYS A 64 -14.98 22.23 1.03
N ASP A 65 -14.42 22.22 -0.19
CA ASP A 65 -13.13 22.81 -0.51
C ASP A 65 -12.05 22.44 0.53
N LYS A 66 -11.90 21.13 0.77
CA LYS A 66 -10.89 20.53 1.63
C LYS A 66 -10.12 19.40 0.94
N LEU A 67 -10.17 19.34 -0.39
CA LEU A 67 -9.53 18.25 -1.13
C LEU A 67 -8.00 18.30 -0.99
N PRO A 68 -7.34 17.20 -0.59
CA PRO A 68 -5.87 17.15 -0.54
C PRO A 68 -5.23 17.33 -1.91
N GLU A 69 -4.14 18.09 -1.94
CA GLU A 69 -3.29 18.24 -3.13
C GLU A 69 -2.24 17.14 -3.22
N THR A 70 -1.87 16.56 -2.07
CA THR A 70 -0.93 15.44 -1.95
C THR A 70 -1.52 14.36 -1.05
N VAL A 71 -1.31 13.10 -1.43
CA VAL A 71 -1.72 11.93 -0.64
C VAL A 71 -0.49 11.06 -0.42
N PHE A 72 -0.08 10.91 0.83
CA PHE A 72 0.94 9.95 1.26
C PHE A 72 0.25 8.64 1.64
N PHE A 73 0.57 7.57 0.93
CA PHE A 73 0.19 6.21 1.33
C PHE A 73 1.29 5.60 2.17
N LEU A 74 0.92 4.99 3.30
CA LEU A 74 1.85 4.39 4.24
C LEU A 74 2.27 2.99 3.79
N ASP A 75 3.55 2.68 4.02
CA ASP A 75 4.07 1.32 3.87
C ASP A 75 3.90 0.77 2.43
N LYS A 76 4.22 -0.50 2.29
CA LYS A 76 4.23 -1.29 1.06
C LYS A 76 2.84 -1.88 0.78
N SER A 77 2.08 -2.17 1.82
CA SER A 77 0.73 -2.73 1.79
C SER A 77 -0.36 -1.77 1.28
N ALA A 78 -0.15 -0.45 1.37
CA ALA A 78 -1.08 0.55 0.82
C ALA A 78 -0.97 0.72 -0.70
N ARG A 79 0.02 0.10 -1.37
CA ARG A 79 0.25 0.30 -2.81
C ARG A 79 -0.89 -0.16 -3.71
N PRO A 80 -1.52 -1.33 -3.47
CA PRO A 80 -2.75 -1.71 -4.16
C PRO A 80 -3.86 -0.66 -4.00
N LEU A 81 -4.06 -0.13 -2.79
CA LEU A 81 -5.01 0.94 -2.53
C LEU A 81 -4.66 2.22 -3.31
N ALA A 82 -3.39 2.64 -3.31
CA ALA A 82 -2.92 3.81 -4.06
C ALA A 82 -3.12 3.64 -5.58
N TYR A 83 -2.96 2.41 -6.08
CA TYR A 83 -3.27 2.06 -7.47
C TYR A 83 -4.76 2.22 -7.75
N MET A 84 -5.63 1.65 -6.92
CA MET A 84 -7.08 1.79 -7.09
C MET A 84 -7.54 3.24 -6.97
N PHE A 85 -6.99 3.99 -6.00
CA PHE A 85 -7.27 5.41 -5.83
C PHE A 85 -7.02 6.18 -7.14
N ARG A 86 -5.87 5.96 -7.80
CA ARG A 86 -5.55 6.61 -9.09
C ARG A 86 -6.60 6.34 -10.16
N HIS A 87 -7.09 5.10 -10.26
CA HIS A 87 -8.04 4.69 -11.30
C HIS A 87 -9.47 5.14 -10.98
N LEU A 88 -9.85 5.07 -9.70
CA LEU A 88 -11.19 5.42 -9.25
C LEU A 88 -11.38 6.93 -9.12
N PHE A 89 -10.36 7.70 -8.76
CA PHE A 89 -10.46 9.15 -8.51
C PHE A 89 -11.25 9.94 -9.57
N PRO A 90 -11.01 9.80 -10.90
CA PRO A 90 -11.79 10.54 -11.91
C PRO A 90 -13.29 10.23 -11.90
N HIS A 91 -13.70 9.05 -11.41
CA HIS A 91 -15.11 8.67 -11.30
C HIS A 91 -15.80 9.27 -10.06
N TYR A 92 -15.04 9.62 -9.01
CA TYR A 92 -15.56 10.23 -7.78
C TYR A 92 -15.40 11.75 -7.78
N CYS A 93 -14.32 12.26 -8.38
CA CYS A 93 -13.97 13.67 -8.47
C CYS A 93 -13.77 14.08 -9.95
N PRO A 94 -14.84 14.10 -10.77
CA PRO A 94 -14.73 14.43 -12.19
C PRO A 94 -14.18 15.84 -12.40
N SER A 95 -13.36 16.00 -13.43
CA SER A 95 -12.69 17.25 -13.81
C SER A 95 -11.75 17.84 -12.75
N THR A 96 -11.43 17.07 -11.71
CA THR A 96 -10.49 17.50 -10.66
C THR A 96 -9.13 16.87 -10.93
N PRO A 97 -8.03 17.64 -10.88
CA PRO A 97 -6.69 17.07 -10.99
C PRO A 97 -6.46 15.99 -9.93
N LEU A 98 -5.86 14.88 -10.34
CA LEU A 98 -5.46 13.82 -9.41
C LEU A 98 -4.43 14.39 -8.40
N PRO A 99 -4.64 14.20 -7.09
CA PRO A 99 -3.64 14.56 -6.09
C PRO A 99 -2.30 13.89 -6.34
N LYS A 100 -1.20 14.55 -5.94
CA LYS A 100 0.13 13.95 -6.02
C LYS A 100 0.20 12.76 -5.06
N ILE A 101 0.36 11.56 -5.62
CA ILE A 101 0.52 10.33 -4.85
C ILE A 101 1.98 10.17 -4.43
N ARG A 102 2.23 10.00 -3.15
CA ARG A 102 3.54 9.72 -2.55
C ARG A 102 3.44 8.49 -1.65
N TYR A 103 4.58 7.88 -1.37
CA TYR A 103 4.68 6.74 -0.48
C TYR A 103 5.67 7.09 0.61
N ILE A 104 5.38 6.64 1.83
CA ILE A 104 6.30 6.79 2.95
C ILE A 104 6.30 5.52 3.80
N ASN A 105 7.48 4.98 4.06
CA ASN A 105 7.64 3.75 4.82
C ASN A 105 7.86 4.05 6.30
N ILE A 106 6.80 4.33 7.04
CA ILE A 106 6.86 4.55 8.49
C ILE A 106 6.30 3.31 9.16
N GLY A 107 7.06 2.73 10.08
CA GLY A 107 6.63 1.56 10.86
C GLY A 107 6.76 1.79 12.37
N GLY A 108 6.13 0.93 13.15
CA GLY A 108 6.49 0.76 14.56
C GLY A 108 7.75 -0.09 14.61
N GLY A 109 8.77 0.30 15.38
CA GLY A 109 10.06 -0.41 15.50
C GLY A 109 9.98 -1.79 16.17
N GLY A 110 8.93 -2.56 15.90
CA GLY A 110 8.73 -3.94 16.32
C GLY A 110 8.88 -4.86 15.13
N ALA A 111 9.44 -6.05 15.38
CA ALA A 111 9.72 -7.11 14.42
C ALA A 111 8.69 -7.17 13.28
N SER A 112 9.08 -6.60 12.14
CA SER A 112 8.43 -6.84 10.86
C SER A 112 8.31 -8.34 10.62
N HIS A 113 7.21 -8.78 9.99
CA HIS A 113 7.05 -10.18 9.58
C HIS A 113 8.16 -10.66 8.63
N GLU A 114 8.88 -9.71 8.01
CA GLU A 114 10.15 -9.96 7.37
C GLU A 114 11.26 -9.73 8.40
N PRO A 115 11.92 -10.78 8.91
CA PRO A 115 13.08 -10.58 9.76
C PRO A 115 14.04 -9.67 8.98
N PHE A 116 14.56 -8.64 9.65
CA PHE A 116 15.54 -7.67 9.13
C PHE A 116 15.04 -6.48 8.32
N SER A 117 13.73 -6.27 8.07
CA SER A 117 13.28 -5.00 7.47
C SER A 117 13.30 -3.85 8.48
N ILE A 118 13.67 -2.66 8.00
CA ILE A 118 13.88 -1.45 8.81
C ILE A 118 13.04 -0.33 8.21
N SER A 119 12.00 0.07 8.94
CA SER A 119 11.14 1.19 8.60
C SER A 119 11.77 2.54 8.97
N PHE A 120 11.19 3.62 8.47
CA PHE A 120 11.62 4.97 8.83
C PHE A 120 11.22 5.34 10.26
N ASP A 121 12.22 5.75 11.02
CA ASP A 121 12.11 6.34 12.36
C ASP A 121 12.96 7.61 12.51
N GLY A 122 13.56 8.07 11.42
CA GLY A 122 14.44 9.24 11.37
C GLY A 122 13.77 10.60 11.52
N ASP A 123 14.59 11.64 11.34
CA ASP A 123 14.21 13.05 11.51
C ASP A 123 13.20 13.51 10.43
N PRO A 124 12.06 14.14 10.81
CA PRO A 124 11.13 14.78 9.88
C PRO A 124 11.78 15.72 8.84
N GLU A 125 12.93 16.34 9.12
CA GLU A 125 13.65 17.17 8.15
C GLU A 125 14.13 16.36 6.93
N ILE A 126 14.35 15.04 7.07
CA ILE A 126 14.67 14.16 5.93
C ILE A 126 13.46 13.99 5.01
N ILE A 127 12.26 13.84 5.58
CA ILE A 127 11.01 13.82 4.82
C ILE A 127 10.90 15.13 4.03
N LYS A 128 11.12 16.27 4.69
CA LYS A 128 11.08 17.60 4.06
C LYS A 128 12.12 17.74 2.96
N LYS A 129 13.35 17.28 3.17
CA LYS A 129 14.42 17.29 2.15
C LYS A 129 14.05 16.46 0.91
N ILE A 130 13.45 15.29 1.11
CA ILE A 130 13.09 14.37 0.03
C ILE A 130 11.84 14.83 -0.72
N TYR A 131 10.78 15.20 0.00
CA TYR A 131 9.47 15.48 -0.59
C TYR A 131 9.15 16.97 -0.75
N GLY A 132 9.83 17.87 -0.06
CA GLY A 132 9.47 19.30 0.02
C GLY A 132 9.45 20.00 -1.33
N LYS A 133 10.38 19.68 -2.24
CA LYS A 133 10.38 20.21 -3.62
C LYS A 133 9.23 19.70 -4.50
N HIS A 134 8.47 18.72 -4.01
CA HIS A 134 7.45 18.02 -4.77
C HIS A 134 6.03 18.27 -4.26
N ILE A 135 5.86 18.94 -3.12
CA ILE A 135 4.57 19.20 -2.50
C ILE A 135 4.36 20.70 -2.28
N ASN A 136 3.11 21.12 -2.10
CA ASN A 136 2.80 22.48 -1.66
C ASN A 136 2.94 22.55 -0.13
N LEU A 137 3.85 23.38 0.36
CA LEU A 137 4.17 23.48 1.78
C LEU A 137 3.04 24.09 2.63
N GLN A 138 2.13 24.83 2.00
CA GLN A 138 0.93 25.41 2.62
C GLN A 138 -0.35 24.68 2.18
N GLY A 139 -0.20 23.58 1.43
CA GLY A 139 -1.31 22.86 0.85
C GLY A 139 -2.00 21.92 1.83
N ARG A 140 -2.90 21.11 1.27
CA ARG A 140 -3.64 20.07 1.99
C ARG A 140 -3.01 18.70 1.71
N ILE A 141 -2.68 17.96 2.77
CA ILE A 141 -2.01 16.66 2.69
C ILE A 141 -2.88 15.60 3.36
N ALA A 142 -3.19 14.52 2.66
CA ALA A 142 -3.73 13.33 3.30
C ALA A 142 -2.61 12.32 3.58
N VAL A 143 -2.65 11.71 4.77
CA VAL A 143 -1.83 10.56 5.14
C VAL A 143 -2.78 9.38 5.24
N VAL A 144 -2.60 8.38 4.38
CA VAL A 144 -3.52 7.27 4.19
C VAL A 144 -2.83 5.98 4.59
N ASP A 145 -3.45 5.28 5.54
CA ASP A 145 -3.18 3.88 5.85
C ASP A 145 -4.34 3.04 5.31
N GLU A 146 -4.08 1.87 4.73
CA GLU A 146 -5.16 0.99 4.33
C GLU A 146 -5.84 0.36 5.54
N TYR A 147 -5.11 0.03 6.61
CA TYR A 147 -5.68 -0.62 7.79
C TYR A 147 -4.87 -0.32 9.06
N THR A 148 -5.55 0.16 10.10
CA THR A 148 -4.95 0.36 11.41
C THR A 148 -5.38 -0.74 12.38
N TYR A 149 -4.43 -1.49 12.96
CA TYR A 149 -4.74 -2.50 13.97
C TYR A 149 -5.39 -1.88 15.23
N ARG A 150 -6.32 -2.64 15.84
CA ARG A 150 -7.42 -2.16 16.69
C ARG A 150 -7.07 -1.38 17.97
N THR A 151 -5.82 -1.31 18.40
CA THR A 151 -5.52 -0.74 19.72
C THR A 151 -4.87 0.64 19.70
N GLU A 152 -4.13 1.05 18.67
CA GLU A 152 -3.41 2.34 18.76
C GLU A 152 -3.33 3.17 17.47
N GLY A 153 -3.59 2.60 16.28
CA GLY A 153 -3.36 3.34 15.03
C GLY A 153 -1.96 3.98 14.95
N GLY A 154 -1.00 3.37 15.66
CA GLY A 154 0.28 4.00 16.00
C GLY A 154 1.05 4.42 14.77
N THR A 155 1.04 3.60 13.71
CA THR A 155 1.70 3.92 12.44
C THR A 155 1.10 5.13 11.75
N LEU A 156 -0.23 5.18 11.58
CA LEU A 156 -0.90 6.33 10.98
C LEU A 156 -0.72 7.61 11.80
N GLN A 157 -0.81 7.52 13.12
CA GLN A 157 -0.57 8.67 14.01
C GLN A 157 0.89 9.14 13.96
N LYS A 158 1.86 8.21 14.03
CA LYS A 158 3.29 8.48 13.92
C LYS A 158 3.59 9.16 12.58
N ALA A 159 3.08 8.62 11.48
CA ALA A 159 3.26 9.19 10.16
C ALA A 159 2.63 10.57 10.04
N THR A 160 1.41 10.74 10.54
CA THR A 160 0.73 12.05 10.56
C THR A 160 1.52 13.08 11.35
N LYS A 161 2.07 12.70 12.51
CA LYS A 161 2.93 13.56 13.33
C LYS A 161 4.20 13.95 12.56
N MET A 162 4.92 12.98 12.00
CA MET A 162 6.14 13.25 11.23
C MET A 162 5.90 14.15 10.01
N ILE A 163 4.79 13.94 9.27
CA ILE A 163 4.41 14.79 8.14
C ILE A 163 4.08 16.22 8.61
N ARG A 164 3.41 16.40 9.76
CA ARG A 164 3.13 17.72 10.34
C ARG A 164 4.41 18.44 10.77
N GLU A 165 5.35 17.72 11.37
CA GLU A 165 6.66 18.27 11.76
C GLU A 165 7.49 18.67 10.53
N ALA A 166 7.49 17.84 9.47
CA ALA A 166 8.17 18.13 8.21
C ALA A 166 7.56 19.33 7.45
N PHE A 167 6.22 19.51 7.54
CA PHE A 167 5.46 20.52 6.81
C PHE A 167 4.46 21.27 7.71
N PRO A 168 4.93 22.12 8.63
CA PRO A 168 4.10 22.71 9.69
C PRO A 168 3.04 23.70 9.19
N GLN A 169 3.16 24.17 7.94
CA GLN A 169 2.19 25.09 7.33
C GLN A 169 1.07 24.37 6.55
N ALA A 170 1.18 23.05 6.35
CA ALA A 170 0.19 22.27 5.63
C ALA A 170 -0.95 21.79 6.54
N GLU A 171 -2.17 21.70 6.01
CA GLU A 171 -3.27 21.02 6.70
C GLU A 171 -3.15 19.50 6.45
N VAL A 172 -3.00 18.71 7.52
CA VAL A 172 -2.73 17.26 7.41
C VAL A 172 -3.90 16.43 7.93
N PHE A 173 -4.48 15.63 7.05
CA PHE A 173 -5.62 14.75 7.28
C PHE A 173 -5.19 13.27 7.40
N PRO A 174 -5.30 12.64 8.57
CA PRO A 174 -5.16 11.19 8.68
C PRO A 174 -6.40 10.51 8.12
N LEU A 175 -6.22 9.51 7.26
CA LEU A 175 -7.31 8.72 6.67
C LEU A 175 -6.99 7.23 6.75
N LYS A 176 -8.03 6.46 7.02
CA LYS A 176 -8.00 4.99 7.01
C LYS A 176 -8.97 4.50 5.95
N ALA A 177 -8.54 3.57 5.10
CA ALA A 177 -9.43 3.02 4.06
C ALA A 177 -10.31 1.86 4.58
N TYR A 178 -9.74 0.98 5.41
CA TYR A 178 -10.37 -0.29 5.75
C TYR A 178 -10.44 -0.56 7.26
N ASP A 179 -11.47 -1.32 7.65
CA ASP A 179 -11.72 -1.77 9.03
C ASP A 179 -11.22 -3.20 9.30
N LYS A 180 -10.82 -3.92 8.24
CA LYS A 180 -10.17 -5.24 8.28
C LYS A 180 -9.01 -5.25 7.30
N LEU A 181 -8.15 -6.27 7.39
CA LEU A 181 -7.04 -6.42 6.43
C LEU A 181 -7.60 -6.68 5.03
N PRO A 182 -7.17 -5.95 4.00
CA PRO A 182 -7.51 -6.31 2.64
C PRO A 182 -6.83 -7.65 2.30
N ASN A 183 -7.54 -8.46 1.52
CA ASN A 183 -7.12 -9.81 1.16
C ASN A 183 -5.76 -9.89 0.45
N TRP A 184 -5.29 -8.83 -0.22
CA TRP A 184 -3.95 -8.81 -0.82
C TRP A 184 -2.80 -8.91 0.19
N TYR A 185 -3.04 -8.72 1.49
CA TYR A 185 -2.05 -9.06 2.54
C TYR A 185 -1.66 -10.53 2.55
N GLN A 186 -2.52 -11.39 2.00
CA GLN A 186 -2.28 -12.81 1.88
C GLN A 186 -1.37 -13.14 0.69
N ILE A 187 -1.05 -12.16 -0.16
CA ILE A 187 -0.29 -12.35 -1.40
C ILE A 187 0.84 -11.31 -1.38
N PRO A 188 2.02 -11.63 -0.80
CA PRO A 188 3.13 -10.70 -0.67
C PRO A 188 3.50 -10.00 -1.98
N GLU A 189 3.22 -10.62 -3.11
CA GLU A 189 3.63 -10.12 -4.42
C GLU A 189 2.75 -8.96 -4.93
N TYR A 190 1.58 -8.73 -4.34
CA TYR A 190 0.77 -7.53 -4.54
C TYR A 190 1.46 -6.24 -4.09
N ILE A 191 2.39 -6.36 -3.15
CA ILE A 191 3.12 -5.24 -2.59
C ILE A 191 4.02 -4.59 -3.66
N GLY A 192 4.65 -5.42 -4.49
CA GLY A 192 5.44 -4.96 -5.64
C GLY A 192 6.66 -4.10 -5.30
N VAL A 193 7.10 -4.08 -4.03
CA VAL A 193 8.31 -3.42 -3.51
C VAL A 193 8.91 -4.20 -2.35
N GLU A 194 10.16 -3.87 -2.05
CA GLU A 194 10.90 -4.41 -0.92
C GLU A 194 11.24 -3.29 0.06
N GLU A 195 11.43 -3.62 1.32
CA GLU A 195 11.94 -2.71 2.33
C GLU A 195 13.47 -2.73 2.37
N TYR A 196 14.05 -1.67 2.93
CA TYR A 196 15.46 -1.68 3.27
C TYR A 196 15.70 -2.62 4.45
N THR A 197 16.74 -3.44 4.33
CA THR A 197 17.12 -4.45 5.31
C THR A 197 18.39 -4.05 6.04
N PHE A 198 18.72 -4.73 7.14
CA PHE A 198 20.01 -4.60 7.81
C PHE A 198 21.20 -4.66 6.82
N GLY A 199 21.17 -5.60 5.86
CA GLY A 199 22.22 -5.75 4.86
C GLY A 199 22.31 -4.58 3.89
N ASP A 200 21.18 -3.97 3.51
CA ASP A 200 21.19 -2.79 2.63
C ASP A 200 21.87 -1.59 3.31
N TYR A 201 21.54 -1.32 4.58
CA TYR A 201 22.19 -0.26 5.35
C TYR A 201 23.66 -0.58 5.62
N GLY A 202 24.01 -1.84 5.89
CA GLY A 202 25.39 -2.28 6.05
C GLY A 202 26.22 -2.00 4.80
N GLN A 203 25.67 -2.28 3.62
CA GLN A 203 26.33 -1.99 2.35
C GLN A 203 26.54 -0.48 2.15
N MET A 204 25.55 0.36 2.46
CA MET A 204 25.68 1.82 2.36
C MET A 204 26.73 2.38 3.33
N ALA A 205 26.75 1.89 4.57
CA ALA A 205 27.75 2.28 5.55
C ALA A 205 29.17 1.90 5.10
N LEU A 206 29.32 0.70 4.53
CA LEU A 206 30.59 0.23 3.98
C LEU A 206 31.06 1.07 2.79
N GLU A 207 30.15 1.43 1.88
CA GLU A 207 30.45 2.30 0.75
C GLU A 207 30.92 3.69 1.21
N ARG A 208 30.24 4.27 2.20
CA ARG A 208 30.64 5.55 2.78
C ARG A 208 32.00 5.46 3.48
N LEU A 209 32.24 4.42 4.27
CA LEU A 209 33.55 4.18 4.89
C LEU A 209 34.67 4.05 3.85
N ASN A 210 34.44 3.27 2.78
CA ASN A 210 35.40 3.10 1.69
C ASN A 210 35.75 4.43 1.02
N ASN A 211 34.75 5.30 0.83
CA ASN A 211 34.96 6.64 0.28
C ASN A 211 35.70 7.56 1.27
N GLU A 212 35.36 7.53 2.56
CA GLU A 212 35.98 8.36 3.60
C GLU A 212 37.46 7.99 3.82
N ARG A 213 37.79 6.69 3.78
CA ARG A 213 39.14 6.18 4.11
C ARG A 213 39.99 5.75 2.90
N GLY A 214 39.43 5.77 1.70
CA GLY A 214 40.10 5.27 0.49
C GLY A 214 40.32 3.75 0.49
N THR A 215 39.50 3.00 1.23
CA THR A 215 39.59 1.53 1.35
C THR A 215 38.72 0.82 0.30
N ARG A 216 38.79 -0.52 0.26
CA ARG A 216 38.03 -1.35 -0.70
C ARG A 216 37.47 -2.63 -0.06
N TYR A 217 36.90 -2.50 1.14
CA TYR A 217 36.21 -3.61 1.78
C TYR A 217 35.03 -4.06 0.91
N LYS A 218 34.93 -5.36 0.63
CA LYS A 218 33.87 -5.91 -0.25
C LYS A 218 32.61 -6.34 0.50
N SER A 219 32.70 -6.53 1.82
CA SER A 219 31.59 -6.91 2.68
C SER A 219 31.88 -6.53 4.14
N MET A 220 30.85 -6.51 4.99
CA MET A 220 31.04 -6.31 6.43
C MET A 220 31.89 -7.43 7.05
N TYR A 221 31.80 -8.66 6.54
CA TYR A 221 32.60 -9.78 7.01
C TYR A 221 34.09 -9.59 6.70
N HIS A 222 34.44 -9.09 5.51
CA HIS A 222 35.84 -8.76 5.20
C HIS A 222 36.39 -7.63 6.08
N LEU A 223 35.54 -6.69 6.50
CA LEU A 223 35.94 -5.66 7.46
C LEU A 223 36.24 -6.26 8.86
N MET A 224 35.66 -7.43 9.18
CA MET A 224 35.75 -8.10 10.48
C MET A 224 36.79 -9.23 10.55
N ASP A 225 37.17 -9.83 9.41
CA ASP A 225 38.08 -11.00 9.34
C ASP A 225 39.57 -10.63 9.35
N ASP A 226 39.95 -9.42 8.92
CA ASP A 226 41.34 -8.97 8.96
C ASP A 226 41.71 -8.58 10.41
N ASP A 227 42.87 -9.00 10.93
CA ASP A 227 43.40 -8.64 12.27
C ASP A 227 43.13 -7.16 12.62
N VAL A 228 42.07 -6.95 13.42
CA VAL A 228 41.10 -5.86 13.26
C VAL A 228 41.70 -4.46 13.40
N ASN A 229 41.59 -3.66 12.33
CA ASN A 229 41.61 -2.20 12.44
C ASN A 229 40.32 -1.78 13.18
N THR A 230 40.36 -1.82 14.52
CA THR A 230 39.20 -1.54 15.38
C THR A 230 38.59 -0.18 15.06
N GLU A 231 39.43 0.80 14.69
CA GLU A 231 38.99 2.14 14.29
C GLU A 231 38.14 2.15 13.00
N ALA A 232 38.37 1.22 12.07
CA ALA A 232 37.55 1.09 10.86
C ALA A 232 36.21 0.42 11.16
N VAL A 233 36.20 -0.57 12.06
CA VAL A 233 34.97 -1.24 12.52
C VAL A 233 34.11 -0.29 13.34
N ASP A 234 34.70 0.44 14.28
CA ASP A 234 34.00 1.43 15.09
C ASP A 234 33.37 2.50 14.20
N ARG A 235 34.15 3.03 13.25
CA ARG A 235 33.65 4.04 12.30
C ARG A 235 32.55 3.48 11.39
N PHE A 236 32.62 2.22 10.99
CA PHE A 236 31.54 1.58 10.23
C PHE A 236 30.22 1.59 11.00
N TYR A 237 30.25 1.21 12.29
CA TYR A 237 29.05 1.17 13.12
C TYR A 237 28.52 2.56 13.43
N GLU A 238 29.38 3.56 13.64
CA GLU A 238 28.95 4.96 13.74
C GLU A 238 28.20 5.41 12.49
N ILE A 239 28.77 5.15 11.30
CA ILE A 239 28.11 5.49 10.02
C ILE A 239 26.80 4.72 9.89
N TYR A 240 26.77 3.45 10.26
CA TYR A 240 25.57 2.61 10.21
C TYR A 240 24.45 3.23 11.06
N ASP A 241 24.75 3.58 12.31
CA ASP A 241 23.81 4.21 13.24
C ASP A 241 23.34 5.59 12.74
N GLU A 242 24.20 6.34 12.05
CA GLU A 242 23.83 7.62 11.41
C GLU A 242 22.78 7.44 10.28
N ILE A 243 22.77 6.31 9.56
CA ILE A 243 21.96 6.14 8.33
C ILE A 243 20.79 5.17 8.49
N VAL A 244 20.85 4.24 9.43
CA VAL A 244 19.80 3.24 9.65
C VAL A 244 18.47 3.94 9.98
N GLY A 245 17.38 3.48 9.37
CA GLY A 245 16.05 4.06 9.57
C GLY A 245 15.85 5.47 8.97
N GLN A 246 16.83 6.01 8.24
CA GLN A 246 16.74 7.36 7.64
C GLN A 246 16.16 7.35 6.22
N ILE A 247 15.79 6.20 5.64
CA ILE A 247 15.24 6.12 4.28
C ILE A 247 13.71 6.01 4.33
N PRO A 248 12.96 7.07 3.96
CA PRO A 248 11.51 7.11 4.13
C PRO A 248 10.73 6.41 3.01
N TYR A 249 11.39 5.68 2.10
CA TYR A 249 10.74 5.03 0.96
C TYR A 249 11.20 3.58 0.79
N THR A 250 10.45 2.80 0.02
CA THR A 250 10.75 1.39 -0.29
C THR A 250 11.60 1.23 -1.55
N LYS A 251 12.35 0.12 -1.63
CA LYS A 251 13.15 -0.25 -2.80
C LYS A 251 12.24 -0.60 -3.98
N LYS A 252 12.70 -0.34 -5.20
CA LYS A 252 12.02 -0.86 -6.40
C LYS A 252 12.17 -2.38 -6.42
N ASN A 253 11.06 -3.12 -6.46
CA ASN A 253 11.13 -4.57 -6.61
C ASN A 253 11.69 -4.91 -8.01
N LYS A 254 12.64 -5.85 -8.04
CA LYS A 254 13.14 -6.46 -9.28
C LYS A 254 12.89 -7.98 -9.32
N ARG A 255 12.22 -8.53 -8.31
CA ARG A 255 11.94 -9.96 -8.22
C ARG A 255 11.07 -10.40 -9.39
N ILE A 256 11.58 -11.37 -10.13
CA ILE A 256 10.84 -12.20 -11.06
C ILE A 256 10.52 -13.47 -10.28
N VAL A 257 9.25 -13.89 -10.25
CA VAL A 257 8.86 -15.15 -9.61
C VAL A 257 8.96 -16.25 -10.68
N PRO A 258 9.86 -17.24 -10.50
CA PRO A 258 9.92 -18.43 -11.36
C PRO A 258 8.57 -19.16 -11.40
N GLN A 259 8.23 -19.77 -12.55
CA GLN A 259 6.93 -20.44 -12.74
C GLN A 259 6.69 -21.61 -11.76
N ASP A 260 7.77 -22.21 -11.25
CA ASP A 260 7.78 -23.35 -10.35
C ASP A 260 7.66 -22.98 -8.86
N GLU A 261 7.89 -21.71 -8.47
CA GLU A 261 7.79 -21.28 -7.07
C GLU A 261 6.35 -21.24 -6.53
N ASN A 262 5.33 -21.06 -7.40
CA ASN A 262 3.93 -21.00 -6.97
C ASN A 262 2.93 -21.48 -8.05
N PRO A 263 2.87 -22.78 -8.35
CA PRO A 263 2.06 -23.30 -9.46
C PRO A 263 0.56 -23.05 -9.28
N ALA A 264 0.04 -23.05 -8.05
CA ALA A 264 -1.37 -22.75 -7.77
C ALA A 264 -1.73 -21.29 -8.07
N PHE A 265 -0.83 -20.35 -7.74
CA PHE A 265 -0.97 -18.96 -8.12
C PHE A 265 -0.94 -18.82 -9.65
N ILE A 266 0.03 -19.43 -10.34
CA ILE A 266 0.15 -19.38 -11.81
C ILE A 266 -1.07 -19.98 -12.52
N GLU A 267 -1.62 -21.10 -12.03
CA GLU A 267 -2.79 -21.74 -12.66
C GLU A 267 -4.05 -20.88 -12.53
N ARG A 268 -4.24 -20.23 -11.37
CA ARG A 268 -5.32 -19.26 -11.16
C ARG A 268 -5.23 -18.09 -12.14
N LEU A 269 -4.02 -17.64 -12.42
CA LEU A 269 -3.76 -16.53 -13.35
C LEU A 269 -4.09 -16.89 -14.79
N LYS A 270 -3.80 -18.11 -15.23
CA LYS A 270 -4.24 -18.61 -16.56
C LYS A 270 -5.76 -18.50 -16.71
N LYS A 271 -6.50 -18.85 -15.64
CA LYS A 271 -7.97 -18.77 -15.63
C LYS A 271 -8.47 -17.32 -15.74
N LEU A 272 -7.83 -16.38 -15.06
CA LEU A 272 -8.22 -14.96 -15.06
C LEU A 272 -7.92 -14.25 -16.38
N MET A 273 -6.75 -14.51 -16.97
CA MET A 273 -6.29 -13.77 -18.15
C MET A 273 -6.78 -14.35 -19.47
N GLY A 274 -7.26 -15.60 -19.47
CA GLY A 274 -7.60 -16.31 -20.71
C GLY A 274 -6.40 -16.52 -21.64
N GLN A 275 -5.17 -16.28 -21.16
CA GLN A 275 -3.92 -16.39 -21.91
C GLN A 275 -2.94 -17.31 -21.17
N LYS A 276 -2.15 -18.06 -21.93
CA LYS A 276 -1.01 -18.80 -21.38
C LYS A 276 0.11 -17.80 -21.04
N PRO A 277 0.68 -17.83 -19.82
CA PRO A 277 1.92 -17.14 -19.51
C PRO A 277 2.96 -17.43 -20.58
N ASP A 278 3.76 -16.45 -20.97
CA ASP A 278 4.90 -16.74 -21.82
C ASP A 278 5.90 -17.64 -21.06
N ASP A 279 6.74 -18.35 -21.81
CA ASP A 279 7.75 -19.25 -21.25
C ASP A 279 8.83 -18.50 -20.44
N LYS A 280 8.80 -17.16 -20.44
CA LYS A 280 9.76 -16.29 -19.74
C LYS A 280 9.32 -15.96 -18.31
N GLY A 281 8.10 -16.35 -17.92
CA GLY A 281 7.51 -16.02 -16.62
C GLY A 281 6.87 -14.63 -16.62
N MET A 282 5.80 -14.48 -15.86
CA MET A 282 5.07 -13.21 -15.78
C MET A 282 5.60 -12.33 -14.65
N ASN A 283 5.69 -11.03 -14.92
CA ASN A 283 5.93 -10.07 -13.85
C ASN A 283 4.71 -10.04 -12.93
N ILE A 284 4.89 -10.51 -11.70
CA ILE A 284 3.81 -10.63 -10.71
C ILE A 284 3.08 -9.32 -10.41
N PHE A 285 3.76 -8.20 -10.63
CA PHE A 285 3.17 -6.88 -10.52
C PHE A 285 2.14 -6.59 -11.62
N GLN A 286 2.31 -7.11 -12.84
CA GLN A 286 1.30 -7.01 -13.89
C GLN A 286 0.04 -7.83 -13.54
N LEU A 287 0.22 -8.90 -12.78
CA LEU A 287 -0.85 -9.83 -12.40
C LEU A 287 -1.74 -9.22 -11.31
N ALA A 288 -1.12 -8.71 -10.25
CA ALA A 288 -1.81 -7.94 -9.22
C ALA A 288 -2.58 -6.75 -9.82
N ARG A 289 -2.03 -6.10 -10.85
CA ARG A 289 -2.71 -4.99 -11.56
C ARG A 289 -4.01 -5.41 -12.23
N ASN A 290 -4.04 -6.55 -12.93
CA ASN A 290 -5.26 -6.99 -13.62
C ASN A 290 -6.41 -7.29 -12.64
N GLU A 291 -6.11 -7.91 -11.50
CA GLU A 291 -7.09 -8.16 -10.43
C GLU A 291 -7.60 -6.82 -9.84
N LEU A 292 -6.71 -5.85 -9.61
CA LEU A 292 -7.08 -4.49 -9.16
C LEU A 292 -7.87 -3.71 -10.22
N ASP A 293 -7.55 -3.86 -11.51
CA ASP A 293 -8.30 -3.24 -12.62
C ASP A 293 -9.72 -3.79 -12.68
N THR A 294 -9.87 -5.11 -12.56
CA THR A 294 -11.18 -5.76 -12.50
C THR A 294 -11.99 -5.25 -11.30
N LEU A 295 -11.35 -5.12 -10.14
CA LEU A 295 -11.97 -4.54 -8.94
C LEU A 295 -12.40 -3.08 -9.18
N CYS A 296 -11.55 -2.26 -9.80
CA CYS A 296 -11.88 -0.87 -10.14
C CYS A 296 -13.06 -0.77 -11.12
N GLN A 297 -13.14 -1.65 -12.11
CA GLN A 297 -14.26 -1.71 -13.05
C GLN A 297 -15.56 -2.04 -12.32
N VAL A 298 -15.55 -3.07 -11.46
CA VAL A 298 -16.74 -3.46 -10.68
C VAL A 298 -17.20 -2.32 -9.78
N ILE A 299 -16.30 -1.66 -9.07
CA ILE A 299 -16.61 -0.49 -8.22
C ILE A 299 -17.22 0.64 -9.07
N THR A 300 -16.64 0.93 -10.23
CA THR A 300 -17.11 1.98 -11.13
C THR A 300 -18.52 1.70 -11.67
N GLU A 301 -18.80 0.46 -12.07
CA GLU A 301 -20.14 0.08 -12.54
C GLU A 301 -21.19 0.14 -11.42
N GLN A 302 -20.86 -0.32 -10.21
CA GLN A 302 -21.75 -0.18 -9.06
C GLN A 302 -22.08 1.29 -8.76
N ARG A 303 -21.08 2.18 -8.86
CA ARG A 303 -21.28 3.62 -8.68
C ARG A 303 -22.21 4.22 -9.75
N LYS A 304 -22.04 3.86 -11.02
CA LYS A 304 -22.93 4.31 -12.11
C LYS A 304 -24.37 3.89 -11.86
N ILE A 305 -24.58 2.64 -11.43
CA ILE A 305 -25.92 2.13 -11.09
C ILE A 305 -26.52 2.92 -9.92
N LYS A 306 -25.74 3.23 -8.88
CA LYS A 306 -26.19 4.06 -7.74
C LYS A 306 -26.57 5.47 -8.18
N ALA A 307 -25.71 6.15 -8.94
CA ALA A 307 -25.96 7.51 -9.44
C ALA A 307 -27.23 7.59 -10.32
N GLY A 308 -27.42 6.64 -11.25
CA GLY A 308 -28.61 6.60 -12.10
C GLY A 308 -29.91 6.27 -11.36
N ARG A 309 -29.84 5.72 -10.14
CA ARG A 309 -31.02 5.55 -9.26
C ARG A 309 -31.34 6.84 -8.51
N GLU A 310 -30.33 7.55 -8.02
CA GLU A 310 -30.48 8.83 -7.31
C GLU A 310 -31.09 9.90 -8.23
N GLU A 311 -30.66 9.97 -9.50
CA GLU A 311 -31.25 10.89 -10.50
C GLU A 311 -32.74 10.61 -10.75
N LYS A 312 -33.15 9.34 -10.79
CA LYS A 312 -34.57 8.97 -11.01
C LYS A 312 -35.48 9.27 -9.83
N ILE A 313 -34.93 9.38 -8.62
CA ILE A 313 -35.69 9.73 -7.41
C ILE A 313 -35.85 11.26 -7.29
N ALA A 314 -34.92 12.02 -7.87
CA ALA A 314 -34.93 13.48 -7.82
C ALA A 314 -35.84 14.15 -8.88
N VAL A 315 -36.37 13.38 -9.83
CA VAL A 315 -37.29 13.83 -10.90
C VAL A 315 -38.72 13.44 -10.54
#